data_AF-A0A349W3N1-F1
#
_entry.id   AF-A0A349W3N1-F1
#
_cell.length_a   1.000
_cell.length_b   1.000
_cell.length_c   1.000
_cell.angle_alpha   90.00
_cell.angle_beta   90.00
_cell.angle_gamma   90.00
#
_symmetry.space_group_name_H-M   'P 1'
#
loop_
_entity.id
_entity.type
_entity.pdbx_description
1 polymer ?
#
loop_
_entity_poly.entity_id
_entity_poly.type
_entity_poly.pdbx_seq_one_letter_code
_entity_poly.pdbx_strand_id
1 'polypeptide(L)'
;RIASNGADFDYFLNAVPQRFNGVCFCTGSLGASQTNDLPAILENIKGRVNFVHLRNVRKDAIGSFYEADHLDGDVNMYKIM
;
A
#
# COMPACT_ATOMS: atom_id res chain seq x y z
N ARG A 1 -9.23 5.71 -10.11
CA ARG A 1 -8.07 6.14 -9.29
C ARG A 1 -6.80 5.84 -10.09
N ILE A 2 -5.71 6.57 -9.86
CA ILE A 2 -4.45 6.47 -10.67
C ILE A 2 -3.21 6.09 -9.84
N ALA A 3 -3.41 5.78 -8.55
CA ALA A 3 -2.37 5.42 -7.59
C ALA A 3 -2.98 4.43 -6.58
N SER A 4 -3.36 3.26 -7.08
CA SER A 4 -4.28 2.32 -6.43
C SER A 4 -3.70 0.93 -6.23
N ASN A 5 -2.66 0.59 -6.98
CA ASN A 5 -2.02 -0.73 -7.00
C ASN A 5 -0.53 -0.57 -7.37
N GLY A 6 0.21 -1.69 -7.40
CA GLY A 6 1.64 -1.69 -7.76
C GLY A 6 1.93 -1.21 -9.19
N ALA A 7 1.10 -1.56 -10.17
CA ALA A 7 1.30 -1.16 -11.56
C ALA A 7 1.17 0.37 -11.76
N ASP A 8 0.25 1.00 -11.03
CA ASP A 8 0.15 2.47 -11.01
C ASP A 8 1.45 3.10 -10.48
N PHE A 9 2.02 2.53 -9.40
CA PHE A 9 3.29 3.01 -8.84
C PHE A 9 4.45 2.83 -9.83
N ASP A 10 4.56 1.66 -10.46
CA ASP A 10 5.57 1.41 -11.48
C ASP A 10 5.47 2.42 -12.62
N TYR A 11 4.25 2.72 -13.07
CA TYR A 11 4.03 3.64 -14.18
C TYR A 11 4.64 5.02 -13.91
N PHE A 12 4.27 5.69 -12.82
CA PHE A 12 4.75 7.06 -12.57
C PHE A 12 6.16 7.12 -11.98
N LEU A 13 6.61 6.09 -11.23
CA LEU A 13 7.98 6.04 -10.71
C LEU A 13 9.01 5.83 -11.82
N ASN A 14 8.63 5.13 -12.90
CA ASN A 14 9.45 4.96 -14.09
C ASN A 14 9.33 6.12 -15.07
N ALA A 15 8.18 6.81 -15.13
CA ALA A 15 8.01 8.01 -15.96
C ALA A 15 8.95 9.15 -15.53
N VAL A 16 9.23 9.29 -14.23
CA VAL A 16 10.25 10.21 -13.69
C VAL A 16 11.13 9.45 -12.70
N PRO A 17 12.25 8.84 -13.14
CA PRO A 17 13.07 7.95 -12.33
C PRO A 17 14.08 8.71 -11.45
N GLN A 18 13.60 9.72 -10.73
CA GLN A 18 14.40 10.57 -9.85
C GLN A 18 14.04 10.33 -8.38
N ARG A 19 15.02 10.42 -7.47
CA ARG A 19 14.81 10.11 -6.04
C ARG A 19 13.72 10.96 -5.37
N PHE A 20 13.54 12.21 -5.79
CA PHE A 20 12.50 13.08 -5.24
C PHE A 20 11.08 12.59 -5.57
N ASN A 21 10.91 11.86 -6.68
CA ASN A 21 9.64 11.25 -7.06
C ASN A 21 9.51 9.93 -6.30
N GLY A 22 8.93 9.99 -5.10
CA GLY A 22 8.66 8.82 -4.28
C GLY A 22 7.22 8.78 -3.82
N VAL A 23 6.88 7.76 -3.04
CA VAL A 23 5.51 7.54 -2.56
C VAL A 23 5.42 7.60 -1.05
N CYS A 24 4.26 8.03 -0.57
CA CYS A 24 3.80 7.68 0.78
C CYS A 24 3.13 6.30 0.71
N PHE A 25 3.75 5.28 1.31
CA PHE A 25 3.19 3.94 1.34
C PHE A 25 2.17 3.83 2.48
N CYS A 26 0.89 3.99 2.14
CA CYS A 26 -0.22 3.90 3.10
C CYS A 26 -0.84 2.50 3.06
N THR A 27 -0.56 1.70 4.09
CA THR A 27 -1.03 0.31 4.19
C THR A 27 -2.55 0.21 4.26
N GLY A 28 -3.22 1.13 4.94
CA GLY A 28 -4.68 1.11 5.01
C GLY A 28 -5.36 1.47 3.68
N SER A 29 -4.78 2.38 2.90
CA SER A 29 -5.34 2.74 1.59
C SER A 29 -5.18 1.62 0.57
N LEU A 30 -3.99 1.03 0.49
CA LEU A 30 -3.71 -0.08 -0.43
C LEU A 30 -4.39 -1.38 0.03
N GLY A 31 -4.46 -1.62 1.35
CA GLY A 31 -5.05 -2.81 1.97
C GLY A 31 -6.58 -2.87 1.94
N ALA A 32 -7.23 -1.76 1.58
CA ALA A 32 -8.66 -1.71 1.29
C ALA A 32 -9.01 -2.47 -0.01
N SER A 33 -8.06 -2.64 -0.93
CA SER A 33 -8.24 -3.48 -2.10
C SER A 33 -8.25 -4.97 -1.71
N GLN A 34 -9.12 -5.76 -2.34
CA GLN A 34 -9.12 -7.21 -2.20
C GLN A 34 -7.98 -7.90 -2.97
N THR A 35 -7.34 -7.18 -3.91
CA THR A 35 -6.39 -7.77 -4.86
C THR A 35 -4.95 -7.31 -4.67
N ASN A 36 -4.70 -6.33 -3.79
CA ASN A 36 -3.33 -5.83 -3.58
C ASN A 36 -2.56 -6.75 -2.62
N ASP A 37 -1.40 -7.21 -3.07
CA ASP A 37 -0.38 -7.82 -2.22
C ASP A 37 0.58 -6.73 -1.74
N LEU A 38 0.38 -6.24 -0.51
CA LEU A 38 1.15 -5.13 0.03
C LEU A 38 2.64 -5.46 0.20
N PRO A 39 3.04 -6.61 0.79
CA PRO A 39 4.44 -7.01 0.84
C PRO A 39 5.11 -7.05 -0.54
N ALA A 40 4.44 -7.59 -1.56
CA ALA A 40 5.00 -7.64 -2.91
C ALA A 40 5.16 -6.23 -3.52
N ILE A 41 4.16 -5.36 -3.36
CA ILE A 41 4.25 -3.97 -3.82
C ILE A 41 5.40 -3.25 -3.10
N LEU A 42 5.48 -3.37 -1.77
CA LEU A 42 6.53 -2.73 -0.99
C LEU A 42 7.91 -3.20 -1.43
N GLU A 43 8.12 -4.51 -1.62
CA GLU A 43 9.40 -5.05 -2.08
C GLU A 43 9.84 -4.44 -3.42
N ASN A 44 8.90 -4.28 -4.35
CA ASN A 44 9.16 -3.70 -5.66
C ASN A 44 9.56 -2.21 -5.58
N ILE A 45 8.89 -1.42 -4.71
CA ILE A 45 9.06 0.04 -4.67
C ILE A 45 9.79 0.58 -3.45
N LYS A 46 10.30 -0.25 -2.54
CA LYS A 46 10.92 0.16 -1.25
C LYS A 46 12.03 1.20 -1.40
N GLY A 47 12.78 1.19 -2.50
CA GLY A 47 13.81 2.20 -2.81
C GLY A 47 13.25 3.60 -3.15
N ARG A 48 11.94 3.75 -3.27
CA ARG A 48 11.21 4.97 -3.63
C ARG A 48 10.12 5.34 -2.61
N VAL A 49 10.08 4.67 -1.44
CA VAL A 49 9.17 5.01 -0.35
C VAL A 49 9.81 6.13 0.48
N ASN A 50 9.21 7.31 0.43
CA ASN A 50 9.73 8.49 1.15
C ASN A 50 8.98 8.71 2.48
N PHE A 51 7.80 8.11 2.63
CA PHE A 51 6.98 8.23 3.82
C PHE A 51 6.06 7.02 3.96
N VAL A 52 5.56 6.75 5.16
CA VAL A 52 4.66 5.62 5.42
C VAL A 52 3.50 6.04 6.32
N HIS A 53 2.32 5.48 6.05
CA HIS A 53 1.23 5.43 7.02
C HIS A 53 0.96 3.97 7.34
N LEU A 54 1.41 3.53 8.52
CA LEU A 54 1.17 2.20 9.03
C LEU A 54 -0.14 2.20 9.82
N ARG A 55 -1.24 1.89 9.13
CA ARG A 55 -2.59 1.71 9.69
C ARG A 55 -3.25 0.49 9.07
N ASN A 56 -4.33 -0.01 9.67
CA ASN A 56 -4.96 -1.24 9.22
C ASN A 56 -6.43 -1.05 8.86
N VAL A 57 -6.94 -1.96 8.04
CA VAL A 57 -8.34 -2.01 7.64
C VAL A 57 -8.82 -3.45 7.70
N ARG A 58 -10.12 -3.63 7.94
CA ARG A 58 -10.77 -4.94 7.85
C ARG A 58 -11.86 -4.90 6.80
N LYS A 59 -11.85 -5.90 5.92
CA LYS A 59 -12.82 -6.06 4.83
C LYS A 59 -13.93 -7.02 5.27
N ASP A 60 -15.14 -6.74 4.82
CA ASP A 60 -16.26 -7.68 4.94
C ASP A 60 -16.34 -8.60 3.72
N ALA A 61 -17.29 -9.53 3.75
CA ALA A 61 -17.48 -10.52 2.68
C ALA A 61 -17.93 -9.93 1.33
N ILE A 62 -18.50 -8.72 1.32
CA ILE A 62 -19.01 -8.06 0.11
C ILE A 62 -18.03 -7.02 -0.44
N GLY A 63 -16.91 -6.79 0.23
CA GLY A 63 -15.84 -5.90 -0.20
C GLY A 63 -15.92 -4.47 0.32
N SER A 64 -16.83 -4.19 1.26
CA SER A 64 -16.73 -2.97 2.05
C SER A 64 -15.61 -3.13 3.08
N PHE A 65 -15.12 -2.02 3.64
CA PHE A 65 -14.10 -2.04 4.67
C PHE A 65 -14.32 -0.94 5.71
N TYR A 66 -13.69 -1.11 6.87
CA TYR A 66 -13.60 -0.09 7.92
C TYR A 66 -12.18 -0.02 8.48
N GLU A 67 -11.88 1.08 9.17
CA GLU A 67 -10.60 1.28 9.87
C GLU A 67 -10.53 0.34 11.08
N ALA A 68 -9.45 -0.44 11.15
CA ALA A 68 -9.24 -1.43 12.20
C ALA A 68 -8.10 -1.02 13.13
N ASP A 69 -8.03 -1.66 14.29
CA ASP A 69 -6.86 -1.56 15.15
C ASP A 69 -5.60 -1.97 14.38
N HIS A 70 -4.48 -1.30 14.67
CA HIS A 70 -3.25 -1.39 13.88
C HIS A 70 -2.77 -2.84 13.65
N LEU A 71 -2.98 -3.72 14.63
CA LEU A 71 -2.55 -5.11 14.60
C LEU A 71 -3.69 -6.13 14.44
N ASP A 72 -4.96 -5.70 14.45
CA ASP A 72 -6.14 -6.58 14.31
C ASP A 72 -6.97 -6.21 13.06
N GLY A 73 -6.29 -6.10 11.93
CA GLY A 73 -6.90 -5.95 10.61
C GLY A 73 -6.30 -6.92 9.60
N ASP A 74 -6.69 -6.77 8.34
CA ASP A 74 -6.30 -7.71 7.28
C ASP A 74 -4.87 -7.51 6.78
N VAL A 75 -4.28 -6.33 7.02
CA VAL A 75 -2.88 -6.10 6.68
C VAL A 75 -2.02 -6.81 7.72
N ASN A 76 -1.22 -7.77 7.27
CA ASN A 76 -0.20 -8.40 8.10
C ASN A 76 0.93 -7.40 8.38
N MET A 77 0.80 -6.63 9.45
CA MET A 77 1.72 -5.53 9.77
C MET A 77 3.15 -6.03 10.04
N TYR A 78 3.31 -7.26 10.55
CA TYR A 78 4.62 -7.87 10.75
C TYR A 78 5.38 -8.09 9.43
N LYS A 79 4.69 -8.34 8.32
CA LYS A 79 5.33 -8.47 6.99
C LYS A 79 5.67 -7.13 6.34
N ILE A 80 5.18 -6.01 6.89
CA ILE A 80 5.40 -4.66 6.36
C ILE A 80 6.56 -3.94 7.08
N MET A 81 6.76 -4.22 8.37
CA MET A 81 7.85 -3.68 9.19
C MET A 81 9.13 -4.48 9.02
#